data_AF-A0A139BWU9-F1
#
_entry.id   AF-A0A139BWU9-F1
#
_cell.length_a   1.000
_cell.length_b   1.000
_cell.length_c   1.000
_cell.angle_alpha   90.00
_cell.angle_beta   90.00
_cell.angle_gamma   90.00
#
_symmetry.space_group_name_H-M   'P 1'
#
loop_
_entity.id
_entity.type
_entity.pdbx_description
1 polymer ?
#
loop_
_entity_poly.entity_id
_entity_poly.type
_entity_poly.pdbx_seq_one_letter_code
_entity_poly.pdbx_strand_id
1 'polypeptide(L)'
;MNANSANISNSPPIWNPNSIASWSLLFSPIFGAWLIYLNWQGLGEKDKAAESKYWLIGCIIWMVATAAIVIVAYDPMYRAGVVVAYILLFLTWYLVENRTQNNFIKRKFRGKYLKRAWLKPLTVALSVYLVLQLALFGVASRVATDPKCSFTHTVGGLADYRTETWGVCW
;
A
#
# COMPACT_ATOMS: atom_id res chain seq x y z
N MET A 1 24.38 37.21 0.08
CA MET A 1 23.34 36.15 -0.06
C MET A 1 22.44 36.55 -1.22
N ASN A 2 22.21 35.68 -2.21
CA ASN A 2 21.31 36.02 -3.33
C ASN A 2 19.83 35.79 -2.92
N ALA A 3 18.89 36.53 -3.51
CA ALA A 3 17.46 36.40 -3.18
C ALA A 3 16.93 34.96 -3.33
N ASN A 4 17.58 34.13 -4.16
CA ASN A 4 17.23 32.73 -4.36
C ASN A 4 17.59 31.82 -3.17
N SER A 5 18.61 32.14 -2.39
CA SER A 5 19.02 31.35 -1.21
C SER A 5 18.14 31.66 0.00
N ALA A 6 17.70 32.92 0.14
CA ALA A 6 16.73 33.32 1.17
C ALA A 6 15.33 32.68 0.97
N ASN A 7 14.91 32.46 -0.29
CA ASN A 7 13.64 31.79 -0.59
C ASN A 7 13.67 30.28 -0.30
N ILE A 8 14.83 29.62 -0.38
CA ILE A 8 14.97 28.18 -0.09
C ILE A 8 15.04 27.93 1.43
N SER A 9 15.74 28.78 2.19
CA SER A 9 15.79 28.67 3.65
C SER A 9 14.42 28.85 4.32
N ASN A 10 13.51 29.58 3.66
CA ASN A 10 12.14 29.80 4.13
C ASN A 10 11.13 28.79 3.57
N SER A 11 11.56 27.84 2.72
CA SER A 11 10.68 26.80 2.18
C SER A 11 10.47 25.70 3.22
N PRO A 12 9.22 25.32 3.56
CA PRO A 12 8.94 24.26 4.51
C PRO A 12 9.60 22.93 4.11
N PRO A 13 10.19 22.18 5.06
CA PRO A 13 10.83 20.91 4.75
C PRO A 13 9.81 19.86 4.30
N ILE A 14 10.01 19.32 3.10
CA ILE A 14 9.14 18.31 2.47
C ILE A 14 9.91 17.06 2.07
N TRP A 15 9.21 15.95 1.89
CA TRP A 15 9.77 14.72 1.34
C TRP A 15 9.82 14.77 -0.19
N ASN A 16 10.82 14.15 -0.79
CA ASN A 16 10.98 14.12 -2.25
C ASN A 16 9.86 13.28 -2.91
N PRO A 17 9.04 13.84 -3.82
CA PRO A 17 7.95 13.11 -4.49
C PRO A 17 8.40 11.86 -5.24
N ASN A 18 9.56 11.91 -5.91
CA ASN A 18 10.06 10.73 -6.62
C ASN A 18 10.39 9.60 -5.63
N SER A 19 10.99 9.93 -4.49
CA SER A 19 11.27 8.95 -3.44
C SER A 19 9.98 8.45 -2.76
N ILE A 20 8.98 9.31 -2.58
CA ILE A 20 7.65 8.90 -2.10
C ILE A 20 7.10 7.80 -3.01
N ALA A 21 7.11 7.99 -4.33
CA ALA A 21 6.63 6.99 -5.26
C ALA A 21 7.39 5.65 -5.15
N SER A 22 8.72 5.67 -5.07
CA SER A 22 9.53 4.46 -4.89
C SER A 22 9.18 3.72 -3.60
N TRP A 23 9.04 4.42 -2.48
CA TRP A 23 8.64 3.81 -1.20
C TRP A 23 7.18 3.35 -1.19
N SER A 24 6.31 3.99 -1.96
CA SER A 24 4.91 3.59 -2.10
C SER A 24 4.75 2.31 -2.90
N LEU A 25 5.65 2.05 -3.86
CA LEU A 25 5.70 0.78 -4.56
C LEU A 25 6.06 -0.38 -3.62
N LEU A 26 6.96 -0.11 -2.65
CA LEU A 26 7.36 -1.11 -1.65
C LEU A 26 6.30 -1.32 -0.57
N PHE A 27 5.71 -0.24 -0.05
CA PHE A 27 4.75 -0.31 1.05
C PHE A 27 3.30 -0.34 0.56
N SER A 28 2.78 0.80 0.10
CA SER A 28 1.45 0.92 -0.50
C SER A 28 1.19 2.32 -1.09
N PRO A 29 0.20 2.46 -2.01
CA PRO A 29 -0.38 3.74 -2.40
C PRO A 29 -0.88 4.57 -1.22
N ILE A 30 -1.37 3.95 -0.13
CA ILE A 30 -1.83 4.64 1.09
C ILE A 30 -0.67 5.43 1.72
N PHE A 31 0.50 4.78 1.86
CA PHE A 31 1.69 5.44 2.37
C PHE A 31 2.09 6.64 1.50
N GLY A 32 2.04 6.47 0.19
CA GLY A 32 2.29 7.54 -0.76
C GLY A 32 1.33 8.71 -0.61
N ALA A 33 0.02 8.44 -0.65
CA ALA A 33 -1.03 9.45 -0.54
C ALA A 33 -0.93 10.22 0.77
N TRP A 34 -0.60 9.55 1.87
CA TRP A 34 -0.38 10.18 3.16
C TRP A 34 0.80 11.16 3.15
N LEU A 35 1.95 10.77 2.58
CA LEU A 35 3.11 11.68 2.48
C LEU A 35 2.86 12.84 1.51
N ILE A 36 2.16 12.61 0.40
CA ILE A 36 1.80 13.68 -0.53
C ILE A 36 0.87 14.69 0.15
N TYR A 37 -0.14 14.23 0.87
CA TYR A 37 -1.00 15.06 1.70
C TYR A 37 -0.20 15.92 2.69
N LEU A 38 0.69 15.31 3.47
CA LEU A 38 1.51 16.04 4.44
C LEU A 38 2.46 17.04 3.77
N ASN A 39 2.98 16.71 2.60
CA ASN A 39 3.78 17.64 1.81
C ASN A 39 2.96 18.86 1.38
N TRP A 40 1.72 18.69 0.89
CA TRP A 40 0.86 19.81 0.52
C TRP A 40 0.47 20.68 1.71
N GLN A 41 0.20 20.06 2.86
CA GLN A 41 0.01 20.79 4.11
C GLN A 41 1.25 21.60 4.48
N GLY A 42 2.43 20.99 4.39
CA GLY A 42 3.71 21.66 4.63
C GLY A 42 3.92 22.84 3.69
N LEU A 43 3.51 22.71 2.43
CA LEU A 43 3.61 23.77 1.42
C LEU A 43 2.55 24.88 1.57
N GLY A 44 1.60 24.74 2.49
CA GLY A 44 0.51 25.70 2.73
C GLY A 44 -0.60 25.66 1.67
N GLU A 45 -0.60 24.67 0.78
CA GLU A 45 -1.56 24.56 -0.32
C GLU A 45 -2.77 23.73 0.14
N LYS A 46 -3.70 24.37 0.86
CA LYS A 46 -4.82 23.70 1.55
C LYS A 46 -5.77 22.96 0.60
N ASP A 47 -6.06 23.53 -0.57
CA ASP A 47 -6.99 22.93 -1.54
C ASP A 47 -6.42 21.62 -2.09
N LYS A 48 -5.13 21.62 -2.45
CA LYS A 48 -4.44 20.40 -2.91
C LYS A 48 -4.28 19.38 -1.80
N ALA A 49 -4.05 19.83 -0.56
CA ALA A 49 -4.06 18.92 0.58
C ALA A 49 -5.43 18.25 0.77
N ALA A 50 -6.54 18.95 0.53
CA ALA A 50 -7.86 18.35 0.58
C ALA A 50 -8.04 17.30 -0.53
N GLU A 51 -7.58 17.58 -1.75
CA GLU A 51 -7.57 16.60 -2.86
C GLU A 51 -6.75 15.34 -2.51
N SER A 52 -5.53 15.51 -1.99
CA SER A 52 -4.71 14.37 -1.57
C SER A 52 -5.32 13.58 -0.42
N LYS A 53 -6.11 14.23 0.45
CA LYS A 53 -6.84 13.54 1.51
C LYS A 53 -7.91 12.60 0.93
N TYR A 54 -8.58 12.99 -0.16
CA TYR A 54 -9.52 12.09 -0.84
C TYR A 54 -8.79 10.88 -1.45
N TRP A 55 -7.60 11.08 -2.04
CA TRP A 55 -6.77 9.96 -2.48
C TRP A 55 -6.40 9.01 -1.35
N LEU A 56 -5.98 9.56 -0.20
CA LEU A 56 -5.64 8.75 0.98
C LEU A 56 -6.84 7.91 1.44
N ILE A 57 -8.01 8.53 1.60
CA ILE A 57 -9.23 7.84 2.02
C ILE A 57 -9.64 6.80 0.97
N GLY A 58 -9.59 7.15 -0.32
CA GLY A 58 -9.91 6.24 -1.42
C GLY A 58 -9.01 5.01 -1.44
N CYS A 59 -7.70 5.18 -1.26
CA CYS A 59 -6.76 4.06 -1.16
C CYS A 59 -7.04 3.17 0.07
N ILE A 60 -7.42 3.75 1.21
CA ILE A 60 -7.79 2.99 2.42
C ILE A 60 -9.06 2.18 2.17
N ILE A 61 -10.12 2.81 1.66
CA ILE A 61 -11.39 2.13 1.35
C ILE A 61 -11.16 0.98 0.37
N TRP A 62 -10.40 1.24 -0.70
CA TRP A 62 -10.08 0.23 -1.70
C TRP A 62 -9.30 -0.95 -1.11
N MET A 63 -8.32 -0.68 -0.24
CA MET A 63 -7.52 -1.74 0.39
C MET A 63 -8.35 -2.59 1.35
N VAL A 64 -9.26 -1.98 2.12
CA VAL A 64 -10.18 -2.72 3.00
C VAL A 64 -11.16 -3.57 2.17
N ALA A 65 -11.75 -3.00 1.13
CA ALA A 65 -12.69 -3.71 0.25
C ALA A 65 -12.03 -4.91 -0.43
N THR A 66 -10.83 -4.73 -0.97
CA THR A 66 -10.10 -5.82 -1.64
C THR A 66 -9.56 -6.87 -0.68
N ALA A 67 -9.16 -6.49 0.54
CA ALA A 67 -8.82 -7.45 1.58
C ALA A 67 -10.01 -8.36 1.91
N ALA A 68 -11.22 -7.81 2.06
CA ALA A 68 -12.43 -8.58 2.28
C ALA A 68 -12.70 -9.55 1.11
N ILE A 69 -12.56 -9.08 -0.14
CA ILE A 69 -12.70 -9.94 -1.33
C ILE A 69 -11.70 -11.08 -1.31
N VAL A 70 -10.42 -10.83 -1.01
CA VAL A 70 -9.38 -11.88 -1.01
C VAL A 70 -9.59 -12.91 0.10
N ILE A 71 -10.14 -12.49 1.25
CA ILE A 71 -10.46 -13.40 2.36
C ILE A 71 -11.66 -14.29 2.01
N VAL A 72 -12.70 -13.75 1.36
CA VAL A 72 -13.93 -14.48 1.04
C VAL A 72 -13.81 -15.28 -0.27
N ALA A 73 -13.12 -14.75 -1.27
CA ALA A 73 -12.95 -15.37 -2.57
C ALA A 73 -11.67 -16.22 -2.62
N TYR A 74 -11.85 -17.55 -2.68
CA TYR A 74 -10.76 -18.50 -2.84
C TYR A 74 -10.34 -18.72 -4.30
N ASP A 75 -11.13 -18.25 -5.27
CA ASP A 75 -10.83 -18.43 -6.68
C ASP A 75 -9.63 -17.55 -7.12
N PRO A 76 -8.60 -18.17 -7.75
CA PRO A 76 -7.37 -17.50 -8.14
C PRO A 76 -7.59 -16.34 -9.14
N MET A 77 -8.67 -16.37 -9.92
CA MET A 77 -8.98 -15.31 -10.88
C MET A 77 -9.34 -13.99 -10.19
N TYR A 78 -10.05 -14.03 -9.06
CA TYR A 78 -10.32 -12.82 -8.27
C TYR A 78 -9.05 -12.25 -7.66
N ARG A 79 -8.15 -13.11 -7.17
CA ARG A 79 -6.86 -12.67 -6.61
C ARG A 79 -5.98 -12.00 -7.66
N ALA A 80 -5.90 -12.59 -8.86
CA ALA A 80 -5.20 -11.98 -9.98
C ALA A 80 -5.82 -10.63 -10.37
N GLY A 81 -7.16 -10.55 -10.41
CA GLY A 81 -7.89 -9.31 -10.66
C GLY A 81 -7.58 -8.21 -9.65
N VAL A 82 -7.50 -8.55 -8.34
CA VAL A 82 -7.12 -7.60 -7.28
C VAL A 82 -5.70 -7.08 -7.47
N VAL A 83 -4.73 -7.92 -7.86
CA VAL A 83 -3.35 -7.49 -8.14
C VAL A 83 -3.30 -6.52 -9.32
N VAL A 84 -4.00 -6.83 -10.42
CA VAL A 84 -4.09 -5.93 -11.58
C VAL A 84 -4.73 -4.60 -11.19
N ALA A 85 -5.84 -4.64 -10.46
CA ALA A 85 -6.52 -3.44 -9.99
C ALA A 85 -5.64 -2.61 -9.04
N TYR A 86 -4.82 -3.25 -8.20
CA TYR A 86 -3.83 -2.56 -7.35
C TYR A 86 -2.79 -1.81 -8.18
N ILE A 87 -2.23 -2.46 -9.21
CA ILE A 87 -1.25 -1.84 -10.11
C ILE A 87 -1.87 -0.62 -10.82
N LEU A 88 -3.10 -0.77 -11.32
CA LEU A 88 -3.82 0.33 -11.96
C LEU A 88 -4.09 1.49 -10.98
N LEU A 89 -4.54 1.18 -9.76
CA LEU A 89 -4.71 2.19 -8.71
C LEU A 89 -3.41 2.94 -8.41
N PHE A 90 -2.30 2.22 -8.25
CA PHE A 90 -0.98 2.81 -8.01
C PHE A 90 -0.57 3.72 -9.17
N LEU A 91 -0.72 3.28 -10.42
CA LEU A 91 -0.37 4.05 -11.61
C LEU A 91 -1.23 5.31 -11.72
N THR A 92 -2.55 5.20 -11.53
CA THR A 92 -3.46 6.35 -11.58
C THR A 92 -3.10 7.36 -10.49
N TRP A 93 -2.90 6.90 -9.24
CA TRP A 93 -2.47 7.77 -8.16
C TRP A 93 -1.13 8.45 -8.46
N TYR A 94 -0.14 7.71 -8.98
CA TYR A 94 1.16 8.25 -9.34
C TYR A 94 1.05 9.35 -10.42
N LEU A 95 0.26 9.10 -11.46
CA LEU A 95 0.10 10.01 -12.59
C LEU A 95 -0.72 11.25 -12.25
N VAL A 96 -1.75 11.12 -11.42
CA VAL A 96 -2.62 12.23 -11.04
C VAL A 96 -2.00 13.04 -9.92
N GLU A 97 -1.54 12.41 -8.85
CA GLU A 97 -1.25 13.09 -7.59
C GLU A 97 0.25 13.35 -7.42
N ASN A 98 1.06 12.28 -7.47
CA ASN A 98 2.50 12.38 -7.26
C ASN A 98 3.18 13.22 -8.35
N ARG A 99 2.78 13.03 -9.62
CA ARG A 99 3.27 13.84 -10.74
C ARG A 99 2.89 15.30 -10.60
N THR A 100 1.68 15.60 -10.14
CA THR A 100 1.20 16.98 -9.93
C THR A 100 2.04 17.69 -8.88
N GLN A 101 2.32 17.05 -7.74
CA GLN A 101 3.20 17.62 -6.72
C GLN A 101 4.64 17.83 -7.23
N ASN A 102 5.20 16.84 -7.95
CA ASN A 102 6.53 16.96 -8.53
C ASN A 102 6.64 18.14 -9.51
N ASN A 103 5.64 18.29 -10.39
CA ASN A 103 5.57 19.39 -11.33
C ASN A 103 5.42 20.74 -10.63
N PHE A 104 4.61 20.81 -9.58
CA PHE A 104 4.44 22.01 -8.78
C PHE A 104 5.76 22.46 -8.14
N ILE A 105 6.52 21.53 -7.54
CA ILE A 105 7.81 21.85 -6.91
C ILE A 105 8.83 22.31 -7.95
N LYS A 106 8.86 21.66 -9.13
CA LYS A 106 9.72 22.08 -10.25
C LYS A 106 9.38 23.49 -10.75
N ARG A 107 8.09 23.83 -10.83
CA ARG A 107 7.65 25.16 -11.31
C ARG A 107 7.86 26.25 -10.25
N LYS A 108 7.38 26.05 -9.02
CA LYS A 108 7.38 27.07 -7.94
C LYS A 108 8.76 27.25 -7.30
N PHE A 109 9.48 26.15 -7.08
CA PHE A 109 10.75 26.16 -6.34
C PHE A 109 11.96 25.81 -7.21
N ARG A 110 11.79 25.65 -8.54
CA ARG A 110 12.86 25.23 -9.46
C ARG A 110 13.56 23.93 -9.02
N GLY A 111 12.82 23.05 -8.33
CA GLY A 111 13.34 21.81 -7.78
C GLY A 111 14.23 21.97 -6.53
N LYS A 112 14.35 23.17 -5.95
CA LYS A 112 15.15 23.44 -4.75
C LYS A 112 14.25 23.62 -3.54
N TYR A 113 14.38 22.75 -2.54
CA TYR A 113 13.59 22.79 -1.31
C TYR A 113 14.36 22.10 -0.18
N LEU A 114 13.98 22.37 1.06
CA LEU A 114 14.55 21.70 2.22
C LEU A 114 14.01 20.26 2.30
N LYS A 115 14.91 19.28 2.35
CA LYS A 115 14.52 17.87 2.41
C LYS A 115 14.22 17.45 3.84
N ARG A 116 13.06 16.84 4.06
CA ARG A 116 12.67 16.28 5.35
C ARG A 116 13.27 14.88 5.57
N ALA A 117 13.60 14.56 6.82
CA ALA A 117 14.14 13.26 7.20
C ALA A 117 13.13 12.12 7.00
N TRP A 118 13.62 10.94 6.64
CA TRP A 118 12.80 9.76 6.30
C TRP A 118 12.57 8.77 7.45
N LEU A 119 13.31 8.88 8.55
CA LEU A 119 13.28 7.87 9.61
C LEU A 119 11.88 7.66 10.20
N LYS A 120 11.17 8.75 10.50
CA LYS A 120 9.81 8.69 11.07
C LYS A 120 8.80 7.99 10.14
N PRO A 121 8.61 8.41 8.87
CA PRO A 121 7.64 7.76 8.02
C PRO A 121 8.01 6.31 7.68
N LEU A 122 9.30 6.00 7.50
CA LEU A 122 9.72 4.63 7.18
C LEU A 122 9.55 3.66 8.36
N THR A 123 9.82 4.10 9.59
CA THR A 123 9.60 3.27 10.78
C THR A 123 8.11 2.94 10.97
N VAL A 124 7.23 3.92 10.77
CA VAL A 124 5.77 3.70 10.80
C VAL A 124 5.35 2.73 9.71
N ALA A 125 5.77 2.96 8.47
CA ALA A 125 5.42 2.09 7.34
C ALA A 125 5.89 0.65 7.54
N LEU A 126 7.13 0.47 7.99
CA LEU A 126 7.70 -0.84 8.27
C LEU A 126 6.95 -1.54 9.41
N SER A 127 6.62 -0.83 10.48
CA SER A 127 5.88 -1.41 11.62
C SER A 127 4.50 -1.91 11.18
N VAL A 128 3.76 -1.08 10.43
CA VAL A 128 2.43 -1.46 9.90
C VAL A 128 2.56 -2.65 8.95
N TYR A 129 3.54 -2.63 8.05
CA TYR A 129 3.78 -3.72 7.11
C TYR A 129 4.05 -5.05 7.82
N LEU A 130 4.94 -5.06 8.82
CA LEU A 130 5.26 -6.26 9.58
C LEU A 130 4.05 -6.79 10.37
N VAL A 131 3.28 -5.92 11.01
CA VAL A 131 2.06 -6.32 11.72
C VAL A 131 1.05 -6.97 10.77
N LEU A 132 0.84 -6.40 9.58
CA LEU A 132 -0.06 -6.97 8.58
C LEU A 132 0.43 -8.34 8.09
N GLN A 133 1.73 -8.50 7.84
CA GLN A 133 2.29 -9.79 7.42
C GLN A 133 2.17 -10.86 8.49
N LEU A 134 2.42 -10.51 9.76
CA LEU A 134 2.24 -11.43 10.89
C LEU A 134 0.77 -11.83 11.06
N ALA A 135 -0.16 -10.90 10.88
CA ALA A 135 -1.60 -11.18 10.94
C ALA A 135 -2.03 -12.14 9.81
N LEU A 136 -1.60 -11.89 8.58
CA LEU A 136 -1.90 -12.75 7.42
C LEU A 136 -1.29 -14.15 7.59
N PHE A 137 -0.04 -14.24 8.05
CA PHE A 137 0.61 -15.52 8.35
C PHE A 137 -0.12 -16.28 9.47
N GLY A 138 -0.54 -15.56 10.52
CA GLY A 138 -1.37 -16.11 11.59
C GLY A 138 -2.67 -16.72 11.05
N VAL A 139 -3.42 -15.99 10.23
CA VAL A 139 -4.65 -16.49 9.59
C VAL A 139 -4.36 -17.72 8.72
N ALA A 140 -3.33 -17.66 7.87
CA ALA A 140 -2.96 -18.77 7.00
C ALA A 140 -2.57 -20.04 7.79
N SER A 141 -1.81 -19.88 8.88
CA SER A 141 -1.42 -20.99 9.75
C SER A 141 -2.64 -21.64 10.43
N ARG A 142 -3.63 -20.84 10.86
CA ARG A 142 -4.87 -21.35 11.45
C ARG A 142 -5.68 -22.15 10.44
N VAL A 143 -5.82 -21.65 9.22
CA VAL A 143 -6.47 -22.35 8.11
C VAL A 143 -5.76 -23.67 7.79
N ALA A 144 -4.41 -23.68 7.76
CA ALA A 144 -3.64 -24.88 7.49
C ALA A 144 -3.76 -25.95 8.59
N THR A 145 -3.96 -25.53 9.85
CA THR A 145 -4.13 -26.44 10.99
C THR A 145 -5.58 -26.87 11.24
N ASP A 146 -6.56 -26.40 10.45
CA ASP A 146 -7.94 -26.82 10.61
C ASP A 146 -8.07 -28.31 10.25
N PRO A 147 -8.44 -29.20 11.20
CA PRO A 147 -8.55 -30.63 10.95
C PRO A 147 -9.55 -30.97 9.83
N LYS A 148 -10.46 -30.06 9.47
CA LYS A 148 -11.38 -30.24 8.34
C LYS A 148 -10.74 -30.11 6.95
N CYS A 149 -9.56 -29.48 6.84
CA CYS A 149 -8.81 -29.35 5.58
C CYS A 149 -7.55 -30.24 5.56
N SER A 150 -7.40 -31.20 6.50
CA SER A 150 -6.28 -32.15 6.52
C SER A 150 -6.43 -33.21 5.43
N PHE A 151 -5.50 -33.21 4.46
CA PHE A 151 -5.46 -34.16 3.35
C PHE A 151 -4.83 -35.49 3.82
N THR A 152 -5.67 -36.44 4.25
CA THR A 152 -5.22 -37.83 4.49
C THR A 152 -5.01 -38.50 3.13
N HIS A 153 -3.76 -38.60 2.66
CA HIS A 153 -3.42 -39.48 1.56
C HIS A 153 -3.39 -40.93 2.06
N THR A 154 -4.45 -41.69 1.80
CA THR A 154 -4.44 -43.16 1.97
C THR A 154 -3.88 -43.78 0.69
N VAL A 155 -2.64 -44.28 0.73
CA VAL A 155 -2.07 -45.09 -0.36
C VAL A 155 -2.56 -46.52 -0.16
N GLY A 156 -3.58 -46.93 -0.92
CA GLY A 156 -4.21 -48.25 -0.80
C GLY A 156 -3.37 -49.35 -1.44
N GLY A 157 -2.79 -50.23 -0.61
CA GLY A 157 -2.39 -51.58 -0.99
C GLY A 157 -3.58 -52.54 -0.82
N LEU A 158 -3.76 -53.43 -1.79
CA LEU A 158 -4.87 -54.37 -1.97
C LEU A 158 -5.28 -55.11 -0.68
N ALA A 159 -6.45 -54.78 -0.12
CA ALA A 159 -7.42 -55.75 0.45
C ALA A 159 -8.58 -55.13 1.28
N ASP A 160 -8.54 -53.87 1.72
CA ASP A 160 -9.51 -53.40 2.73
C ASP A 160 -10.19 -52.06 2.38
N TYR A 161 -11.49 -52.00 2.61
CA TYR A 161 -12.39 -50.90 2.26
C TYR A 161 -12.27 -49.72 3.24
N ARG A 162 -12.65 -48.51 2.74
CA ARG A 162 -13.18 -47.34 3.51
C ARG A 162 -12.09 -46.41 4.10
N THR A 163 -12.14 -45.08 4.03
CA THR A 163 -13.17 -44.05 3.80
C THR A 163 -12.77 -43.06 2.69
N GLU A 164 -13.70 -42.69 1.82
CA GLU A 164 -13.57 -41.47 1.01
C GLU A 164 -13.83 -40.24 1.90
N THR A 165 -12.85 -39.35 1.98
CA THR A 165 -13.02 -38.02 2.59
C THR A 165 -13.08 -36.97 1.49
N TRP A 166 -14.29 -36.63 1.06
CA TRP A 166 -14.53 -35.43 0.25
C TRP A 166 -14.53 -34.22 1.18
N GLY A 167 -13.35 -33.68 1.46
CA GLY A 167 -13.19 -32.42 2.17
C GLY A 167 -13.53 -31.26 1.25
N VAL A 168 -14.80 -30.84 1.22
CA VAL A 168 -15.16 -29.53 0.66
C VAL A 168 -14.98 -28.51 1.78
N CYS A 169 -13.86 -27.77 1.75
CA CYS A 169 -13.66 -26.64 2.66
C CYS A 169 -14.62 -25.52 2.22
N TRP A 170 -15.57 -25.16 3.08
CA TRP A 170 -16.46 -23.98 2.95
C TRP A 170 -15.87 -22.80 3.72
#